data_AF-A0A520B9R2-F1
#
_entry.id   AF-A0A520B9R2-F1
#
_cell.length_a   1.000
_cell.length_b   1.000
_cell.length_c   1.000
_cell.angle_alpha   90.00
_cell.angle_beta   90.00
_cell.angle_gamma   90.00
#
_symmetry.space_group_name_H-M   'P 1'
#
loop_
_entity.id
_entity.type
_entity.pdbx_description
1 polymer ?
#
loop_
_entity_poly.entity_id
_entity_poly.type
_entity_poly.pdbx_seq_one_letter_code
_entity_poly.pdbx_strand_id
1 'polypeptide(L)'
;MSVFALGLNHNTAPLDLRGRFAFTLEQLAPSLAGLRQKLPGTPEAAILSTCNRTEVYVAAPTAQVQPAIAWLAQTGGVEAGALREHAYVMQGSAAARHAFRVASGLDSMVLGEPQILGQMKQAVKEAEAAGALGTTLHQLFQRSFSVAKEVRSSTEIGAHSISMAAAAVRLAGQLFEDLAQTRVLFVGAGEMIELTATHFAARTPRHMAVANRTLERGEKLAIRFGAEAVRLSDLPDRLHEF
;
A
#
# COMPACT_ATOMS: atom_id res chain seq x y z
N MET A 1 6.80 -25.83 -11.77
CA MET A 1 6.77 -25.12 -10.47
C MET A 1 5.46 -24.35 -10.37
N SER A 2 4.77 -24.41 -9.23
CA SER A 2 3.58 -23.61 -8.96
C SER A 2 3.96 -22.28 -8.29
N VAL A 3 3.14 -21.26 -8.50
CA VAL A 3 3.21 -20.00 -7.74
C VAL A 3 1.97 -19.91 -6.86
N PHE A 4 2.10 -19.40 -5.65
CA PHE A 4 0.96 -18.99 -4.86
C PHE A 4 1.11 -17.57 -4.31
N ALA A 5 -0.02 -16.91 -4.11
CA ALA A 5 -0.12 -15.64 -3.40
C ALA A 5 -0.90 -15.89 -2.12
N LEU A 6 -0.26 -15.63 -0.99
CA LEU A 6 -0.86 -15.63 0.35
C LEU A 6 -0.99 -14.19 0.80
N GLY A 7 -2.17 -13.74 1.19
CA GLY A 7 -2.31 -12.38 1.66
C GLY A 7 -3.60 -12.09 2.38
N LEU A 8 -3.70 -10.85 2.84
CA LEU A 8 -4.87 -10.28 3.48
C LEU A 8 -5.02 -8.85 3.00
N ASN A 9 -6.25 -8.39 2.82
CA ASN A 9 -6.52 -7.06 2.30
C ASN A 9 -7.75 -6.42 2.96
N HIS A 10 -8.05 -5.19 2.58
CA HIS A 10 -9.18 -4.41 3.12
C HIS A 10 -10.56 -5.09 3.00
N ASN A 11 -10.75 -6.05 2.08
CA ASN A 11 -12.01 -6.80 1.97
C ASN A 11 -12.10 -7.97 2.95
N THR A 12 -10.95 -8.55 3.34
CA THR A 12 -10.91 -9.78 4.13
C THR A 12 -10.49 -9.57 5.58
N ALA A 13 -9.82 -8.46 5.89
CA ALA A 13 -9.24 -8.20 7.21
C ALA A 13 -9.53 -6.77 7.73
N PRO A 14 -9.94 -6.62 9.00
CA PRO A 14 -10.10 -5.31 9.63
C PRO A 14 -8.77 -4.57 9.77
N LEU A 15 -8.82 -3.24 9.88
CA LEU A 15 -7.63 -2.38 9.90
C LEU A 15 -6.63 -2.77 10.99
N ASP A 16 -7.10 -3.03 12.21
CA ASP A 16 -6.24 -3.39 13.35
C ASP A 16 -5.45 -4.68 13.11
N LEU A 17 -6.08 -5.66 12.44
CA LEU A 17 -5.40 -6.89 12.07
C LEU A 17 -4.38 -6.61 10.96
N ARG A 18 -4.75 -5.85 9.92
CA ARG A 18 -3.85 -5.50 8.80
C ARG A 18 -2.61 -4.75 9.27
N GLY A 19 -2.75 -3.86 10.26
CA GLY A 19 -1.63 -3.12 10.85
C GLY A 19 -0.52 -4.01 11.41
N ARG A 20 -0.85 -5.23 11.87
CA ARG A 20 0.13 -6.21 12.37
C ARG A 20 1.00 -6.84 11.27
N PHE A 21 0.56 -6.76 10.02
CA PHE A 21 1.25 -7.33 8.86
C PHE A 21 1.84 -6.27 7.94
N ALA A 22 1.91 -5.02 8.40
CA ALA A 22 2.58 -3.95 7.66
C ALA A 22 4.10 -4.11 7.80
N PHE A 23 4.77 -4.32 6.67
CA PHE A 23 6.23 -4.33 6.58
C PHE A 23 6.76 -2.97 6.14
N THR A 24 7.73 -2.42 6.87
CA THR A 24 8.54 -1.30 6.39
C THR A 24 9.60 -1.76 5.40
N LEU A 25 10.19 -0.84 4.64
CA LEU A 25 11.24 -1.17 3.66
C LEU A 25 12.43 -1.88 4.31
N GLU A 26 12.83 -1.45 5.51
CA GLU A 26 13.93 -2.04 6.27
C GLU A 26 13.61 -3.46 6.76
N GLN A 27 12.32 -3.78 6.91
CA GLN A 27 11.85 -5.10 7.33
C GLN A 27 11.70 -6.09 6.17
N LEU A 28 11.62 -5.63 4.92
CA LEU A 28 11.35 -6.52 3.77
C LEU A 28 12.47 -7.56 3.58
N ALA A 29 13.72 -7.12 3.48
CA ALA A 29 14.87 -8.01 3.30
C ALA A 29 15.01 -9.08 4.42
N PRO A 30 15.02 -8.72 5.72
CA PRO A 30 15.10 -9.73 6.78
C PRO A 30 13.86 -10.64 6.83
N SER A 31 12.66 -10.13 6.50
CA SER A 31 11.44 -10.94 6.46
C SER A 31 11.48 -11.97 5.31
N LEU A 32 11.94 -11.57 4.13
CA LEU A 32 12.16 -12.48 3.00
C LEU A 32 13.18 -13.57 3.34
N ALA A 33 14.28 -13.21 4.01
CA ALA A 33 15.27 -14.17 4.47
C ALA A 33 14.66 -15.17 5.48
N GLY A 34 13.90 -14.67 6.46
CA GLY A 34 13.22 -15.51 7.45
C GLY A 34 12.21 -16.48 6.82
N LEU A 35 11.43 -16.02 5.84
CA LEU A 35 10.50 -16.86 5.07
C LEU A 35 11.27 -17.97 4.32
N ARG A 36 12.33 -17.61 3.59
CA ARG A 36 13.12 -18.57 2.81
C ARG A 36 13.85 -19.59 3.66
N GLN A 37 14.21 -19.26 4.90
CA GLN A 37 14.77 -20.22 5.86
C GLN A 37 13.73 -21.22 6.37
N LYS A 38 12.46 -20.81 6.47
CA LYS A 38 11.36 -21.69 6.91
C LYS A 38 10.87 -22.62 5.81
N LEU A 39 11.01 -22.23 4.55
CA LEU A 39 10.56 -23.01 3.41
C LEU A 39 11.73 -23.82 2.81
N PRO A 40 11.61 -25.15 2.62
CA PRO A 40 12.63 -25.96 1.98
C PRO A 40 12.80 -25.59 0.50
N GLY A 41 14.01 -25.83 -0.02
CA GLY A 41 14.31 -25.64 -1.44
C GLY A 41 14.58 -24.20 -1.87
N THR A 42 14.76 -23.27 -0.91
CA THR A 42 15.14 -21.87 -1.16
C THR A 42 14.22 -21.18 -2.17
N PRO A 43 12.91 -21.08 -1.90
CA PRO A 43 11.96 -20.61 -2.89
C PRO A 43 12.18 -19.15 -3.26
N GLU A 44 11.72 -18.78 -4.45
CA GLU A 44 11.59 -17.38 -4.81
C GLU A 44 10.44 -16.76 -3.98
N ALA A 45 10.65 -15.56 -3.46
CA ALA A 45 9.64 -14.86 -2.67
C ALA A 45 9.67 -13.34 -2.90
N ALA A 46 8.50 -12.71 -2.86
CA ALA A 46 8.34 -11.26 -2.83
C ALA A 46 7.21 -10.87 -1.86
N ILE A 47 7.38 -9.74 -1.16
CA ILE A 47 6.38 -9.21 -0.23
C ILE A 47 5.88 -7.86 -0.75
N LEU A 48 4.58 -7.77 -1.01
CA LEU A 48 3.88 -6.51 -1.29
C LEU A 48 3.17 -6.07 -0.01
N SER A 49 3.65 -4.99 0.59
CA SER A 49 3.09 -4.39 1.79
C SER A 49 2.60 -2.97 1.46
N THR A 50 1.29 -2.74 1.62
CA THR A 50 0.66 -1.44 1.40
C THR A 50 -0.27 -1.13 2.57
N CYS A 51 -0.87 0.07 2.58
CA CYS A 51 -1.88 0.40 3.59
C CYS A 51 -3.16 -0.46 3.50
N ASN A 52 -3.40 -1.14 2.36
CA ASN A 52 -4.64 -1.86 2.07
C ASN A 52 -4.46 -3.36 1.84
N ARG A 53 -3.23 -3.85 1.75
CA ARG A 53 -2.93 -5.28 1.62
C ARG A 53 -1.52 -5.62 2.07
N THR A 54 -1.37 -6.84 2.54
CA THR A 54 -0.09 -7.52 2.67
C THR A 54 -0.18 -8.83 1.92
N GLU A 55 0.73 -9.04 0.97
CA GLU A 55 0.77 -10.24 0.14
C GLU A 55 2.18 -10.79 0.03
N VAL A 56 2.27 -12.10 0.11
CA VAL A 56 3.50 -12.87 -0.06
C VAL A 56 3.31 -13.72 -1.30
N TYR A 57 4.11 -13.45 -2.32
CA TYR A 57 4.19 -14.24 -3.55
C TYR A 57 5.33 -15.22 -3.40
N VAL A 58 5.07 -16.51 -3.61
CA VAL A 58 6.07 -17.57 -3.46
C VAL A 58 6.02 -18.51 -4.64
N ALA A 59 7.18 -18.76 -5.28
CA ALA A 59 7.33 -19.84 -6.24
C ALA A 59 7.80 -21.11 -5.53
N ALA A 60 6.85 -21.94 -5.13
CA ALA A 60 7.10 -23.19 -4.40
C ALA A 60 5.97 -24.21 -4.62
N PRO A 61 6.20 -25.50 -4.32
CA PRO A 61 5.15 -26.51 -4.33
C PRO A 61 4.00 -26.17 -3.38
N THR A 62 2.78 -26.61 -3.68
CA THR A 62 1.57 -26.39 -2.85
C THR A 62 1.74 -26.83 -1.39
N ALA A 63 2.58 -27.83 -1.12
CA ALA A 63 2.92 -28.27 0.23
C ALA A 63 3.49 -27.13 1.11
N GLN A 64 4.04 -26.07 0.50
CA GLN A 64 4.60 -24.90 1.19
C GLN A 64 3.59 -23.82 1.58
N VAL A 65 2.32 -23.97 1.18
CA VAL A 65 1.26 -23.00 1.55
C VAL A 65 1.07 -22.97 3.07
N GLN A 66 0.95 -24.12 3.73
CA GLN A 66 0.71 -24.17 5.18
C GLN A 66 1.91 -23.65 6.00
N PRO A 67 3.16 -24.02 5.68
CA PRO A 67 4.34 -23.38 6.28
C PRO A 67 4.39 -21.86 6.07
N ALA A 68 4.02 -21.35 4.90
CA ALA A 68 3.97 -19.91 4.63
C ALA A 68 2.90 -19.20 5.47
N ILE A 69 1.72 -19.81 5.65
CA ILE A 69 0.67 -19.29 6.55
C ILE A 69 1.18 -19.24 7.99
N ALA A 70 1.81 -20.32 8.47
CA ALA A 70 2.35 -20.37 9.83
C ALA A 70 3.43 -19.31 10.06
N TRP A 71 4.32 -19.10 9.07
CA TRP A 71 5.32 -18.03 9.12
C TRP A 71 4.66 -16.65 9.21
N LEU A 72 3.69 -16.36 8.33
CA LEU A 72 3.03 -15.06 8.30
C LEU A 72 2.30 -14.80 9.63
N ALA A 73 1.60 -15.80 10.17
CA ALA A 73 0.94 -15.73 11.47
C ALA A 73 1.92 -15.40 12.61
N GLN A 74 3.07 -16.08 12.62
CA GLN A 74 4.14 -15.81 13.58
C GLN A 74 4.67 -14.36 13.45
N THR A 75 4.88 -13.88 12.22
CA THR A 75 5.34 -12.50 11.97
C THR A 75 4.33 -11.46 12.46
N GLY A 76 3.02 -11.71 12.31
CA GLY A 76 1.97 -10.83 12.80
C GLY A 76 1.63 -11.00 14.29
N GLY A 77 2.27 -11.94 14.99
CA GLY A 77 1.96 -12.23 16.40
C GLY A 77 0.52 -12.68 16.61
N VAL A 78 -0.01 -13.53 15.72
CA VAL A 78 -1.37 -14.09 15.81
C VAL A 78 -1.35 -15.60 15.65
N GLU A 79 -2.41 -16.25 16.13
CA GLU A 79 -2.63 -17.68 15.89
C GLU A 79 -2.88 -17.95 14.40
N ALA A 80 -2.32 -19.05 13.88
CA ALA A 80 -2.47 -19.42 12.48
C ALA A 80 -3.94 -19.67 12.09
N GLY A 81 -4.76 -20.16 13.03
CA GLY A 81 -6.21 -20.31 12.83
C GLY A 81 -6.90 -18.95 12.58
N ALA A 82 -6.62 -17.97 13.44
CA ALA A 82 -7.19 -16.62 13.31
C ALA A 82 -6.74 -15.93 12.02
N LEU A 83 -5.47 -16.11 11.59
CA LEU A 83 -5.02 -15.58 10.31
C LEU A 83 -5.79 -16.20 9.14
N ARG A 84 -6.06 -17.51 9.15
CA ARG A 84 -6.75 -18.20 8.04
C ARG A 84 -8.17 -17.70 7.81
N GLU A 85 -8.85 -17.18 8.82
CA GLU A 85 -10.20 -16.61 8.68
C GLU A 85 -10.20 -15.33 7.83
N HIS A 86 -9.07 -14.63 7.76
CA HIS A 86 -8.91 -13.36 7.06
C HIS A 86 -7.96 -13.42 5.86
N ALA A 87 -7.11 -14.45 5.78
CA ALA A 87 -6.16 -14.62 4.69
C ALA A 87 -6.75 -15.39 3.52
N TYR A 88 -6.39 -14.98 2.31
CA TYR A 88 -6.66 -15.74 1.09
C TYR A 88 -5.37 -16.38 0.58
N VAL A 89 -5.56 -17.52 -0.09
CA VAL A 89 -4.49 -18.20 -0.85
C VAL A 89 -4.97 -18.43 -2.28
N MET A 90 -4.24 -17.87 -3.23
CA MET A 90 -4.43 -18.11 -4.66
C MET A 90 -3.28 -18.95 -5.17
N GLN A 91 -3.53 -19.97 -6.01
CA GLN A 91 -2.51 -20.87 -6.53
C GLN A 91 -2.53 -20.94 -8.06
N GLY A 92 -1.36 -21.15 -8.67
CA GLY A 92 -1.20 -21.31 -10.11
C GLY A 92 -1.77 -20.13 -10.90
N SER A 93 -2.66 -20.41 -11.83
CA SER A 93 -3.31 -19.39 -12.67
C SER A 93 -4.14 -18.39 -11.85
N ALA A 94 -4.70 -18.80 -10.71
CA ALA A 94 -5.42 -17.88 -9.82
C ALA A 94 -4.46 -16.86 -9.18
N ALA A 95 -3.25 -17.28 -8.81
CA ALA A 95 -2.23 -16.37 -8.28
C ALA A 95 -1.78 -15.35 -9.34
N ALA A 96 -1.60 -15.80 -10.58
CA ALA A 96 -1.26 -14.91 -11.69
C ALA A 96 -2.39 -13.92 -12.02
N ARG A 97 -3.63 -14.41 -12.12
CA ARG A 97 -4.80 -13.56 -12.33
C ARG A 97 -4.96 -12.54 -11.21
N HIS A 98 -4.72 -12.94 -9.97
CA HIS A 98 -4.74 -12.05 -8.81
C HIS A 98 -3.68 -10.95 -8.94
N ALA A 99 -2.42 -11.30 -9.20
CA ALA A 99 -1.34 -10.34 -9.40
C ALA A 99 -1.66 -9.32 -10.52
N PHE A 100 -2.26 -9.77 -11.62
CA PHE A 100 -2.67 -8.89 -12.72
C PHE A 100 -3.76 -7.90 -12.25
N ARG A 101 -4.76 -8.38 -11.52
CA ARG A 101 -5.83 -7.51 -10.99
C ARG A 101 -5.30 -6.47 -10.00
N VAL A 102 -4.39 -6.87 -9.11
CA VAL A 102 -3.75 -5.94 -8.16
C VAL A 102 -2.91 -4.91 -8.91
N ALA A 103 -2.05 -5.33 -9.83
CA ALA A 103 -1.20 -4.44 -10.62
C ALA A 103 -2.01 -3.45 -11.48
N SER A 104 -3.17 -3.88 -11.99
CA SER A 104 -4.10 -3.04 -12.76
C SER A 104 -4.99 -2.14 -11.88
N GLY A 105 -4.91 -2.23 -10.55
CA GLY A 105 -5.78 -1.49 -9.63
C GLY A 105 -7.25 -1.94 -9.64
N LEU A 106 -7.55 -3.12 -10.19
CA LEU A 106 -8.88 -3.74 -10.21
C LEU A 106 -9.26 -4.39 -8.88
N ASP A 107 -8.25 -4.67 -8.06
CA ASP A 107 -8.40 -5.12 -6.68
C ASP A 107 -7.70 -4.08 -5.79
N SER A 108 -8.25 -2.88 -5.72
CA SER A 108 -7.79 -1.78 -4.86
C SER A 108 -9.01 -1.14 -4.20
N MET A 109 -8.84 -0.62 -2.98
CA MET A 109 -9.91 0.10 -2.27
C MET A 109 -10.47 1.25 -3.12
N VAL A 110 -9.59 1.89 -3.90
CA VAL A 110 -9.99 2.82 -4.94
C VAL A 110 -9.64 2.20 -6.29
N LEU A 111 -10.67 1.91 -7.08
CA LEU A 111 -10.54 1.26 -8.37
C LEU A 111 -9.71 2.12 -9.34
N GLY A 112 -8.70 1.53 -9.97
CA GLY A 112 -7.86 2.19 -10.97
C GLY A 112 -6.74 3.08 -10.44
N GLU A 113 -6.54 3.08 -9.11
CA GLU A 113 -5.49 3.83 -8.44
C GLU A 113 -4.09 3.46 -9.01
N PRO A 114 -3.29 4.45 -9.48
CA PRO A 114 -2.02 4.17 -10.14
C PRO A 114 -0.88 3.75 -9.21
N GLN A 115 -0.91 4.11 -7.92
CA GLN A 115 0.23 3.93 -7.02
C GLN A 115 0.50 2.46 -6.72
N ILE A 116 -0.51 1.59 -6.68
CA ILE A 116 -0.32 0.15 -6.42
C ILE A 116 0.64 -0.51 -7.41
N LEU A 117 0.65 -0.07 -8.68
CA LEU A 117 1.59 -0.55 -9.68
C LEU A 117 3.03 -0.16 -9.32
N GLY A 118 3.23 1.08 -8.85
CA GLY A 118 4.52 1.57 -8.36
C GLY A 118 5.00 0.82 -7.12
N GLN A 119 4.10 0.58 -6.16
CA GLN A 119 4.39 -0.20 -4.95
C GLN A 119 4.76 -1.64 -5.28
N MET A 120 4.06 -2.28 -6.23
CA MET A 120 4.42 -3.62 -6.69
C MET A 120 5.79 -3.65 -7.38
N LYS A 121 6.12 -2.65 -8.21
CA LYS A 121 7.47 -2.53 -8.79
C LYS A 121 8.55 -2.38 -7.72
N GLN A 122 8.28 -1.59 -6.68
CA GLN A 122 9.21 -1.43 -5.57
C GLN A 122 9.40 -2.75 -4.82
N ALA A 123 8.31 -3.45 -4.48
CA ALA A 123 8.36 -4.76 -3.82
C ALA A 123 9.21 -5.79 -4.61
N VAL A 124 9.10 -5.80 -5.94
CA VAL A 124 9.92 -6.66 -6.80
C VAL A 124 11.39 -6.27 -6.73
N LYS A 125 11.70 -4.97 -6.79
CA LYS A 125 13.07 -4.45 -6.68
C LYS A 125 13.69 -4.80 -5.32
N GLU A 126 12.94 -4.69 -4.23
CA GLU A 126 13.41 -5.06 -2.89
C GLU A 126 13.65 -6.58 -2.78
N ALA A 127 12.77 -7.40 -3.35
CA ALA A 127 12.95 -8.85 -3.40
C ALA A 127 14.19 -9.26 -4.22
N GLU A 128 14.44 -8.57 -5.34
CA GLU A 128 15.63 -8.75 -6.17
C GLU A 128 16.90 -8.35 -5.42
N ALA A 129 16.91 -7.18 -4.77
CA ALA A 129 18.03 -6.71 -3.96
C ALA A 129 18.35 -7.64 -2.78
N ALA A 130 17.33 -8.29 -2.21
CA ALA A 130 17.49 -9.31 -1.16
C ALA A 130 17.89 -10.70 -1.69
N GLY A 131 18.08 -10.86 -3.01
CA GLY A 131 18.38 -12.16 -3.64
C GLY A 131 17.28 -13.20 -3.45
N ALA A 132 16.05 -12.75 -3.22
CA ALA A 132 14.87 -13.58 -3.00
C ALA A 132 14.02 -13.77 -4.27
N LEU A 133 14.26 -12.97 -5.31
CA LEU A 133 13.59 -13.09 -6.61
C LEU A 133 14.34 -14.05 -7.53
N GLY A 134 13.62 -14.87 -8.30
CA GLY A 134 14.18 -15.69 -9.37
C GLY A 134 13.35 -15.58 -10.65
N THR A 135 13.62 -16.46 -11.60
CA THR A 135 13.04 -16.40 -12.95
C THR A 135 11.50 -16.49 -12.94
N THR A 136 10.93 -17.30 -12.05
CA THR A 136 9.48 -17.59 -12.06
C THR A 136 8.66 -16.38 -11.64
N LEU A 137 8.98 -15.80 -10.48
CA LEU A 137 8.32 -14.60 -9.97
C LEU A 137 8.69 -13.38 -10.82
N HIS A 138 9.92 -13.28 -11.31
CA HIS A 138 10.30 -12.20 -12.20
C HIS A 138 9.41 -12.18 -13.46
N GLN A 139 9.22 -13.32 -14.13
CA GLN A 139 8.32 -13.42 -15.29
C GLN A 139 6.87 -13.07 -14.94
N LEU A 140 6.36 -13.55 -13.80
CA LEU A 140 5.02 -13.22 -13.33
C LEU A 140 4.84 -11.70 -13.21
N PHE A 141 5.75 -11.02 -12.50
CA PHE A 141 5.65 -9.59 -12.25
C PHE A 141 5.83 -8.75 -13.53
N GLN A 142 6.77 -9.12 -14.41
CA GLN A 142 6.91 -8.44 -15.70
C GLN A 142 5.64 -8.54 -16.54
N ARG A 143 4.98 -9.71 -16.53
CA ARG A 143 3.68 -9.87 -17.18
C ARG A 143 2.61 -9.03 -16.50
N SER A 144 2.56 -9.00 -15.17
CA SER A 144 1.64 -8.14 -14.41
C SER A 144 1.78 -6.67 -14.78
N PHE A 145 3.00 -6.15 -14.94
CA PHE A 145 3.25 -4.76 -15.32
C PHE A 145 2.81 -4.46 -16.76
N SER A 146 3.01 -5.42 -17.66
CA SER A 146 2.59 -5.30 -19.06
C SER A 146 1.06 -5.28 -19.17
N VAL A 147 0.38 -6.18 -18.47
CA VAL A 147 -1.09 -6.25 -18.38
C VAL A 147 -1.66 -4.99 -17.73
N ALA A 148 -1.03 -4.49 -16.65
CA ALA A 148 -1.45 -3.24 -16.02
C ALA A 148 -1.37 -2.05 -16.99
N LYS A 149 -0.32 -1.98 -17.79
CA LYS A 149 -0.18 -0.94 -18.84
C LYS A 149 -1.27 -1.06 -19.89
N GLU A 150 -1.51 -2.27 -20.41
CA GLU A 150 -2.54 -2.54 -21.42
C GLU A 150 -3.95 -2.19 -20.91
N VAL A 151 -4.32 -2.64 -19.71
CA VAL A 151 -5.61 -2.34 -19.08
C VAL A 151 -5.82 -0.83 -18.94
N ARG A 152 -4.77 -0.07 -18.57
CA ARG A 152 -4.88 1.39 -18.45
C ARG A 152 -4.95 2.12 -19.79
N SER A 153 -4.29 1.61 -20.84
CA SER A 153 -4.32 2.23 -22.17
C SER A 153 -5.56 1.88 -22.98
N SER A 154 -6.14 0.71 -22.72
CA SER A 154 -7.23 0.15 -23.53
C SER A 154 -8.60 0.25 -22.86
N THR A 155 -8.68 0.80 -21.64
CA THR A 155 -9.93 0.99 -20.90
C THR A 155 -9.97 2.35 -20.21
N GLU A 156 -11.15 2.80 -19.79
CA GLU A 156 -11.33 4.07 -19.07
C GLU A 156 -10.85 4.05 -17.61
N ILE A 157 -10.37 2.91 -17.11
CA ILE A 157 -9.90 2.78 -15.72
C ILE A 157 -8.74 3.75 -15.40
N GLY A 158 -7.94 4.10 -16.41
CA GLY A 158 -6.86 5.08 -16.29
C GLY A 158 -7.30 6.52 -16.50
N ALA A 159 -8.48 6.77 -17.08
CA ALA A 159 -8.95 8.10 -17.48
C ALA A 159 -9.54 8.90 -16.31
N HIS A 160 -10.16 8.20 -15.34
CA HIS A 160 -10.86 8.82 -14.21
C HIS A 160 -10.47 8.20 -12.87
N SER A 161 -9.16 7.95 -12.63
CA SER A 161 -8.74 7.38 -11.36
C SER A 161 -9.06 8.36 -10.23
N ILE A 162 -10.08 8.02 -9.44
CA ILE A 162 -10.26 8.62 -8.12
C ILE A 162 -9.02 8.20 -7.32
N SER A 163 -8.36 9.13 -6.64
CA SER A 163 -7.30 8.80 -5.69
C SER A 163 -7.90 8.74 -4.29
N MET A 164 -7.21 8.09 -3.34
CA MET A 164 -7.60 8.17 -1.92
C MET A 164 -7.72 9.63 -1.45
N ALA A 165 -6.84 10.50 -1.93
CA ALA A 165 -6.86 11.93 -1.65
C ALA A 165 -8.11 12.62 -2.23
N ALA A 166 -8.48 12.33 -3.48
CA ALA A 166 -9.70 12.85 -4.09
C ALA A 166 -10.96 12.35 -3.37
N ALA A 167 -10.97 11.08 -2.94
CA ALA A 167 -12.04 10.51 -2.14
C ALA A 167 -12.14 11.20 -0.77
N ALA A 168 -11.01 11.51 -0.12
CA ALA A 168 -10.98 12.23 1.14
C ALA A 168 -11.57 13.65 1.02
N VAL A 169 -11.25 14.39 -0.05
CA VAL A 169 -11.85 15.71 -0.32
C VAL A 169 -13.36 15.61 -0.54
N ARG A 170 -13.81 14.61 -1.30
CA ARG A 170 -15.26 14.39 -1.51
C ARG A 170 -15.98 14.11 -0.20
N LEU A 171 -15.41 13.26 0.65
CA LEU A 171 -15.97 12.96 1.97
C LEU A 171 -15.99 14.20 2.86
N ALA A 172 -14.91 14.99 2.88
CA ALA A 172 -14.85 16.23 3.64
C ALA A 172 -15.93 17.23 3.18
N GLY A 173 -16.17 17.37 1.87
CA GLY A 173 -17.25 18.22 1.35
C GLY A 173 -18.66 17.74 1.72
N GLN A 174 -18.85 16.45 2.00
CA GLN A 174 -20.13 15.94 2.50
C GLN A 174 -20.34 16.22 4.00
N LEU A 175 -19.25 16.31 4.77
CA LEU A 175 -19.30 16.49 6.22
C LEU A 175 -19.29 17.97 6.64
N PHE A 176 -18.51 18.80 5.96
CA PHE A 176 -18.28 20.19 6.31
C PHE A 176 -18.99 21.20 5.40
N GLU A 177 -19.80 20.70 4.45
CA GLU A 177 -20.58 21.44 3.43
C GLU A 177 -19.76 22.40 2.56
N ASP A 178 -19.21 23.47 3.14
CA ASP A 178 -18.35 24.45 2.48
C ASP A 178 -16.90 24.40 3.01
N LEU A 179 -16.04 23.73 2.24
CA LEU A 179 -14.61 23.65 2.54
C LEU A 179 -13.93 25.03 2.53
N ALA A 180 -14.47 26.03 1.82
CA ALA A 180 -13.92 27.39 1.81
C ALA A 180 -14.00 28.09 3.17
N GLN A 181 -14.85 27.61 4.08
CA GLN A 181 -14.93 28.09 5.46
C GLN A 181 -14.11 27.24 6.44
N THR A 182 -13.51 26.14 5.98
CA THR A 182 -12.84 25.15 6.82
C THR A 182 -11.33 25.44 6.90
N ARG A 183 -10.73 25.26 8.08
CA ARG A 183 -9.28 25.28 8.27
C ARG A 183 -8.78 23.83 8.22
N VAL A 184 -7.83 23.53 7.33
CA VAL A 184 -7.37 22.15 7.07
C VAL A 184 -5.96 21.97 7.57
N LEU A 185 -5.76 21.02 8.47
CA LEU A 185 -4.46 20.62 8.98
C LEU A 185 -4.01 19.31 8.31
N PHE A 186 -2.80 19.33 7.76
CA PHE A 186 -2.10 18.14 7.25
C PHE A 186 -1.01 17.72 8.24
N VAL A 187 -0.98 16.45 8.61
CA VAL A 187 0.02 15.91 9.54
C VAL A 187 1.00 15.02 8.78
N GLY A 188 2.23 15.50 8.64
CA GLY A 188 3.32 14.89 7.88
C GLY A 188 3.67 15.69 6.62
N ALA A 189 4.74 15.29 5.94
CA ALA A 189 5.21 15.89 4.69
C ALA A 189 5.66 14.83 3.68
N GLY A 190 4.95 13.70 3.64
CA GLY A 190 5.20 12.61 2.69
C GLY A 190 4.33 12.72 1.44
N GLU A 191 4.58 11.85 0.46
CA GLU A 191 3.89 11.80 -0.84
C GLU A 191 2.35 11.80 -0.70
N MET A 192 1.81 11.01 0.23
CA MET A 192 0.36 10.96 0.47
C MET A 192 -0.20 12.29 0.97
N ILE A 193 0.54 13.01 1.81
CA ILE A 193 0.12 14.33 2.30
C ILE A 193 0.22 15.36 1.18
N GLU A 194 1.26 15.32 0.36
CA GLU A 194 1.40 16.20 -0.80
C GLU A 194 0.23 16.01 -1.79
N LEU A 195 -0.11 14.76 -2.11
CA LEU A 195 -1.25 14.46 -2.98
C LEU A 195 -2.55 14.97 -2.35
N THR A 196 -2.76 14.72 -1.06
CA THR A 196 -3.96 15.16 -0.33
C THR A 196 -4.06 16.69 -0.29
N ALA A 197 -2.99 17.38 0.07
CA ALA A 197 -2.91 18.84 0.05
C ALA A 197 -3.20 19.41 -1.34
N THR A 198 -2.70 18.78 -2.42
CA THR A 198 -2.99 19.19 -3.80
C THR A 198 -4.50 19.16 -4.09
N HIS A 199 -5.18 18.10 -3.68
CA HIS A 199 -6.62 17.97 -3.90
C HIS A 199 -7.44 18.94 -3.03
N PHE A 200 -7.03 19.20 -1.80
CA PHE A 200 -7.70 20.18 -0.92
C PHE A 200 -7.44 21.63 -1.36
N ALA A 201 -6.22 21.97 -1.80
CA ALA A 201 -5.90 23.31 -2.30
C ALA A 201 -6.78 23.71 -3.48
N ALA A 202 -7.14 22.76 -4.35
CA ALA A 202 -8.09 22.97 -5.45
C ALA A 202 -9.52 23.33 -5.00
N ARG A 203 -9.84 23.18 -3.71
CA ARG A 203 -11.10 23.59 -3.08
C ARG A 203 -11.00 24.89 -2.29
N THR A 204 -9.83 25.53 -2.30
CA THR A 204 -9.57 26.85 -1.68
C THR A 204 -10.11 26.96 -0.25
N PRO A 205 -9.67 26.09 0.69
CA PRO A 205 -10.09 26.16 2.07
C PRO A 205 -9.65 27.47 2.73
N ARG A 206 -10.32 27.87 3.82
CA ARG A 206 -10.07 29.12 4.54
C ARG A 206 -8.62 29.27 4.97
N HIS A 207 -8.03 28.16 5.40
CA HIS A 207 -6.64 28.09 5.85
C HIS A 207 -6.12 26.67 5.66
N MET A 208 -4.83 26.55 5.34
CA MET A 208 -4.12 25.28 5.30
C MET A 208 -2.90 25.34 6.20
N ALA A 209 -2.61 24.27 6.94
CA ALA A 209 -1.39 24.13 7.70
C ALA A 209 -0.76 22.74 7.52
N VAL A 210 0.57 22.66 7.54
CA VAL A 210 1.34 21.41 7.46
C VAL A 210 2.14 21.25 8.75
N ALA A 211 1.72 20.33 9.61
CA ALA A 211 2.45 19.95 10.80
C ALA A 211 3.43 18.81 10.49
N ASN A 212 4.72 18.98 10.80
CA ASN A 212 5.71 17.91 10.58
C ASN A 212 6.76 17.83 11.69
N ARG A 213 7.34 16.63 11.89
CA ARG A 213 8.43 16.43 12.88
C ARG A 213 9.65 17.28 12.56
N THR A 214 10.01 17.34 11.28
CA THR A 214 11.09 18.19 10.77
C THR A 214 10.45 19.41 10.10
N LEU A 215 10.58 20.57 10.73
CA LEU A 215 9.93 21.80 10.27
C LEU A 215 10.27 22.13 8.81
N GLU A 216 11.55 22.07 8.44
CA GLU A 216 12.03 22.36 7.07
C GLU A 216 11.32 21.52 5.99
N ARG A 217 11.01 20.24 6.27
CA ARG A 217 10.26 19.39 5.34
C ARG A 217 8.79 19.84 5.22
N GLY A 218 8.19 20.27 6.32
CA GLY A 218 6.84 20.83 6.33
C GLY A 218 6.77 22.17 5.58
N GLU A 219 7.75 23.06 5.80
CA GLU A 219 7.88 24.35 5.13
C GLU A 219 7.94 24.23 3.61
N LYS A 220 8.77 23.31 3.08
CA LYS A 220 8.86 23.06 1.64
C LYS A 220 7.50 22.72 1.02
N LEU A 221 6.71 21.90 1.71
CA LEU A 221 5.38 21.54 1.25
C LEU A 221 4.39 22.69 1.41
N ALA A 222 4.45 23.39 2.55
CA ALA A 222 3.55 24.47 2.90
C ALA A 222 3.67 25.65 1.91
N ILE A 223 4.90 26.03 1.54
CA ILE A 223 5.18 27.07 0.53
C ILE A 223 4.47 26.77 -0.79
N ARG A 224 4.45 25.50 -1.21
CA ARG A 224 3.88 25.09 -2.50
C ARG A 224 2.37 25.31 -2.60
N PHE A 225 1.68 25.36 -1.46
CA PHE A 225 0.23 25.51 -1.37
C PHE A 225 -0.21 26.78 -0.62
N GLY A 226 0.72 27.67 -0.27
CA GLY A 226 0.43 28.85 0.54
C GLY A 226 -0.09 28.51 1.94
N ALA A 227 0.32 27.36 2.49
CA ALA A 227 -0.06 26.90 3.82
C ALA A 227 0.92 27.39 4.89
N GLU A 228 0.49 27.34 6.15
CA GLU A 228 1.36 27.56 7.32
C GLU A 228 2.18 26.30 7.63
N ALA A 229 3.44 26.44 8.02
CA ALA A 229 4.23 25.32 8.55
C ALA A 229 4.19 25.31 10.08
N VAL A 230 3.89 24.15 10.67
CA VAL A 230 3.78 23.99 12.12
C VAL A 230 4.71 22.86 12.57
N ARG A 231 5.36 22.99 13.73
CA ARG A 231 6.10 21.84 14.30
C ARG A 231 5.08 20.85 14.85
N LEU A 232 5.30 19.56 14.62
CA LEU A 232 4.40 18.53 15.15
C LEU A 232 4.30 18.56 16.70
N SER A 233 5.36 19.02 17.37
CA SER A 233 5.38 19.22 18.83
C SER A 233 4.37 20.23 19.33
N ASP A 234 4.00 21.21 18.51
CA ASP A 234 3.15 22.33 18.88
C ASP A 234 1.66 21.99 18.67
N LEU A 235 1.39 20.82 18.08
CA LEU A 235 0.05 20.41 17.71
C LEU A 235 -0.92 20.24 18.89
N PRO A 236 -0.52 19.72 20.07
CA PRO A 236 -1.42 19.66 21.22
C PRO A 236 -2.05 21.00 21.59
N ASP A 237 -1.29 22.10 21.48
CA ASP A 237 -1.76 23.44 21.82
C ASP A 237 -2.53 24.10 20.66
N ARG A 238 -2.32 23.66 19.43
CA ARG A 238 -2.85 24.29 18.22
C ARG A 238 -3.97 23.52 17.53
N LEU A 239 -4.25 22.28 17.92
CA LEU A 239 -5.23 21.43 17.24
C LEU A 239 -6.63 22.07 17.21
N HIS A 240 -6.99 22.81 18.26
CA HIS A 240 -8.27 23.52 18.37
C HIS A 240 -8.45 24.66 17.34
N GLU A 241 -7.38 25.06 16.66
CA GLU A 241 -7.45 26.07 15.61
C GLU A 241 -8.04 25.54 14.30
N PHE A 242 -8.11 24.21 14.12
CA PHE A 242 -8.51 23.53 12.89
C PHE A 242 -9.76 22.69 13.12
#